data_AF-A0A2E5EJA6-F1
#
_entry.id   AF-A0A2E5EJA6-F1
#
_cell.length_a   1.000
_cell.length_b   1.000
_cell.length_c   1.000
_cell.angle_alpha   90.00
_cell.angle_beta   90.00
_cell.angle_gamma   90.00
#
_symmetry.space_group_name_H-M   'P 1'
#
loop_
_entity.id
_entity.type
_entity.pdbx_description
1 polymer ?
#
loop_
_entity_poly.entity_id
_entity_poly.type
_entity_poly.pdbx_seq_one_letter_code
_entity_poly.pdbx_strand_id
1 'polypeptide(L)'
;MKKILILLSLLCLSAQLPAQEAAPPEKAREIAGKLATLMGDLKSKPFTFELDLENPQAIAKGDRGIVIIPAKGLTKKMISSAGKDAVPVGVLWTRGVAPSERGSPADKDKFLTAIFREGSKSIRVSAFHLGIATKDGGRQELLVYGKSADPILRTRLMDMPARQDVPFEVAVFGGDDSGASLLLSMLGKFQAELNITLTDDEVAYAAGKGVGGKAAEAAAILAQHLNKFDHVPAKIQGDGGKADLFEKSGVAILVIPDKRVSFERLSATKSEIALGQLWMKDAAPEVGGVAAPVDEIKRVEIEEGEKRMSLPQFLLTARPAGNGKLELSVYSGGKEPLLTVPFRKTDFGQSLPIELDGEEGGPNRGILALYVVGKYYAEIPVIPE
;
A
#
# COMPACT_ATOMS: atom_id res chain seq x y z
N MET A 1 -58.32 0.57 28.91
CA MET A 1 -56.92 1.02 29.13
C MET A 1 -55.93 -0.13 28.94
N LYS A 2 -55.68 -0.58 27.69
CA LYS A 2 -54.71 -1.66 27.36
C LYS A 2 -54.38 -1.63 25.85
N LYS A 3 -53.79 -0.55 25.32
CA LYS A 3 -53.27 -0.48 23.92
C LYS A 3 -52.11 0.53 23.72
N ILE A 4 -51.26 0.77 24.73
CA ILE A 4 -50.06 1.63 24.59
C ILE A 4 -48.86 0.95 25.25
N LEU A 5 -48.44 -0.20 24.73
CA LEU A 5 -47.25 -0.92 25.24
C LEU A 5 -46.62 -1.85 24.19
N ILE A 6 -46.69 -1.48 22.90
CA ILE A 6 -46.08 -2.25 21.78
C ILE A 6 -45.24 -1.34 20.85
N LEU A 7 -44.80 -0.16 21.33
CA LEU A 7 -44.02 0.78 20.49
C LEU A 7 -42.59 1.06 20.97
N LEU A 8 -42.08 0.30 21.96
CA LEU A 8 -40.73 0.52 22.51
C LEU A 8 -39.73 -0.63 22.29
N SER A 9 -40.12 -1.69 21.58
CA SER A 9 -39.23 -2.84 21.29
C SER A 9 -38.60 -2.82 19.89
N LEU A 10 -38.81 -1.76 19.10
CA LEU A 10 -38.29 -1.64 17.74
C LEU A 10 -37.10 -0.66 17.57
N LEU A 11 -36.55 -0.14 18.68
CA LEU A 11 -35.38 0.76 18.71
C LEU A 11 -34.07 0.07 19.15
N CYS A 12 -34.07 -1.26 19.26
CA CYS A 12 -32.86 -2.08 19.40
C CYS A 12 -32.55 -2.90 18.14
N LEU A 13 -32.95 -2.42 16.95
CA LEU A 13 -32.17 -2.72 15.75
C LEU A 13 -30.96 -1.77 15.78
N SER A 14 -30.00 -2.07 16.66
CA SER A 14 -28.62 -1.68 16.44
C SER A 14 -28.27 -2.23 15.05
N ALA A 15 -28.18 -1.33 14.08
CA ALA A 15 -27.60 -1.65 12.80
C ALA A 15 -26.24 -2.27 13.10
N GLN A 16 -26.16 -3.59 12.95
CA GLN A 16 -24.92 -4.34 12.97
C GLN A 16 -24.13 -3.83 11.76
N LEU A 17 -23.33 -2.78 11.97
CA LEU A 17 -22.23 -2.44 11.07
C LEU A 17 -21.42 -3.73 10.87
N PRO A 18 -20.94 -4.00 9.64
CA PRO A 18 -20.35 -5.29 9.29
C PRO A 18 -19.24 -5.60 10.30
N ALA A 19 -19.51 -6.63 11.11
CA ALA A 19 -18.59 -7.15 12.08
C ALA A 19 -17.25 -7.38 11.37
N GLN A 20 -16.14 -7.01 12.01
CA GLN A 20 -14.83 -7.40 11.53
C GLN A 20 -14.84 -8.92 11.36
N GLU A 21 -14.71 -9.40 10.13
CA GLU A 21 -14.85 -10.82 9.86
C GLU A 21 -13.50 -11.48 10.12
N ALA A 22 -13.42 -12.23 11.22
CA ALA A 22 -12.36 -13.23 11.37
C ALA A 22 -12.44 -14.16 10.15
N ALA A 23 -11.33 -14.31 9.44
CA ALA A 23 -11.29 -15.17 8.28
C ALA A 23 -11.52 -16.63 8.72
N PRO A 24 -12.24 -17.45 7.93
CA PRO A 24 -12.34 -18.88 8.18
C PRO A 24 -10.93 -19.51 8.34
N PRO A 25 -10.75 -20.49 9.23
CA PRO A 25 -9.43 -21.08 9.52
C PRO A 25 -8.68 -21.55 8.27
N GLU A 26 -9.38 -22.17 7.30
CA GLU A 26 -8.80 -22.63 6.04
C GLU A 26 -8.23 -21.47 5.22
N LYS A 27 -8.95 -20.34 5.21
CA LYS A 27 -8.49 -19.13 4.51
C LYS A 27 -7.31 -18.50 5.22
N ALA A 28 -7.32 -18.48 6.55
CA ALA A 28 -6.18 -18.00 7.34
C ALA A 28 -4.91 -18.84 7.07
N ARG A 29 -5.03 -20.18 6.97
CA ARG A 29 -3.92 -21.09 6.60
C ARG A 29 -3.41 -20.85 5.20
N GLU A 30 -4.30 -20.68 4.22
CA GLU A 30 -3.92 -20.35 2.84
C GLU A 30 -3.10 -19.05 2.77
N ILE A 31 -3.58 -18.00 3.44
CA ILE A 31 -2.88 -16.70 3.49
C ILE A 31 -1.54 -16.84 4.24
N ALA A 32 -1.52 -17.55 5.37
CA ALA A 32 -0.30 -17.78 6.14
C ALA A 32 0.78 -18.52 5.33
N GLY A 33 0.41 -19.53 4.54
CA GLY A 33 1.34 -20.24 3.66
C GLY A 33 1.98 -19.31 2.62
N LYS A 34 1.18 -18.44 1.99
CA LYS A 34 1.64 -17.41 1.05
C LYS A 34 2.61 -16.42 1.72
N LEU A 35 2.27 -15.94 2.92
CA LEU A 35 3.09 -15.00 3.68
C LEU A 35 4.39 -15.65 4.19
N ALA A 36 4.38 -16.94 4.52
CA ALA A 36 5.57 -17.67 4.93
C ALA A 36 6.61 -17.78 3.80
N THR A 37 6.17 -17.98 2.55
CA THR A 37 7.07 -17.91 1.38
C THR A 37 7.72 -16.55 1.27
N LEU A 38 6.95 -15.46 1.37
CA LEU A 38 7.48 -14.09 1.33
C LEU A 38 8.47 -13.83 2.48
N MET A 39 8.19 -14.34 3.68
CA MET A 39 9.10 -14.23 4.82
C MET A 39 10.46 -14.85 4.50
N GLY A 40 10.50 -15.97 3.78
CA GLY A 40 11.74 -16.64 3.36
C GLY A 40 12.70 -15.71 2.63
N ASP A 41 12.17 -14.81 1.81
CA ASP A 41 12.93 -13.91 0.94
C ASP A 41 13.41 -12.62 1.64
N LEU A 42 12.91 -12.34 2.86
CA LEU A 42 13.30 -11.16 3.63
C LEU A 42 14.70 -11.35 4.25
N LYS A 43 15.65 -10.48 3.87
CA LYS A 43 17.07 -10.56 4.28
C LYS A 43 17.34 -10.14 5.73
N SER A 44 16.44 -9.38 6.34
CA SER A 44 16.66 -8.77 7.65
C SER A 44 15.61 -9.29 8.61
N LYS A 45 16.01 -10.19 9.53
CA LYS A 45 15.11 -10.75 10.53
C LYS A 45 15.75 -10.61 11.92
N PRO A 46 15.03 -10.08 12.91
CA PRO A 46 15.51 -10.00 14.29
C PRO A 46 15.62 -11.39 14.93
N PHE A 47 14.86 -12.37 14.44
CA PHE A 47 14.86 -13.74 14.94
C PHE A 47 14.86 -14.76 13.80
N THR A 48 15.28 -15.97 14.12
CA THR A 48 15.08 -17.15 13.27
C THR A 48 14.23 -18.16 14.03
N PHE A 49 13.06 -18.50 13.50
CA PHE A 49 12.17 -19.53 14.05
C PHE A 49 11.26 -20.09 12.95
N GLU A 50 10.69 -21.27 13.20
CA GLU A 50 9.67 -21.86 12.33
C GLU A 50 8.29 -21.29 12.63
N LEU A 51 7.50 -21.04 11.59
CA LEU A 51 6.12 -20.58 11.71
C LEU A 51 5.15 -21.76 11.91
N ASP A 52 4.16 -21.58 12.78
CA ASP A 52 3.02 -22.50 12.93
C ASP A 52 1.93 -22.15 11.90
N LEU A 53 2.03 -22.76 10.71
CA LEU A 53 1.08 -22.53 9.63
C LEU A 53 -0.26 -23.23 9.83
N GLU A 54 -0.41 -24.08 10.85
CA GLU A 54 -1.65 -24.79 11.15
C GLU A 54 -2.61 -23.94 11.99
N ASN A 55 -2.08 -23.00 12.77
CA ASN A 55 -2.84 -22.17 13.69
C ASN A 55 -2.72 -20.64 13.47
N PRO A 56 -2.78 -20.12 12.23
CA PRO A 56 -2.84 -18.68 12.02
C PRO A 56 -4.21 -18.11 12.38
N GLN A 57 -4.25 -16.81 12.61
CA GLN A 57 -5.47 -16.03 12.71
C GLN A 57 -5.40 -14.86 11.74
N ALA A 58 -6.51 -14.53 11.09
CA ALA A 58 -6.60 -13.40 10.17
C ALA A 58 -7.90 -12.64 10.39
N ILE A 59 -7.83 -11.31 10.35
CA ILE A 59 -8.98 -10.40 10.46
C ILE A 59 -8.86 -9.39 9.33
N ALA A 60 -9.97 -9.11 8.66
CA ALA A 60 -10.03 -8.11 7.60
C ALA A 60 -11.24 -7.18 7.75
N LYS A 61 -11.08 -5.94 7.29
CA LYS A 61 -12.16 -4.96 7.15
C LYS A 61 -11.88 -4.11 5.91
N GLY A 62 -12.63 -4.34 4.84
CA GLY A 62 -12.40 -3.67 3.55
C GLY A 62 -11.07 -4.08 2.92
N ASP A 63 -10.23 -3.11 2.59
CA ASP A 63 -8.88 -3.30 2.07
C ASP A 63 -7.81 -3.49 3.17
N ARG A 64 -8.19 -3.31 4.44
CA ARG A 64 -7.29 -3.47 5.58
C ARG A 64 -7.36 -4.87 6.13
N GLY A 65 -6.22 -5.38 6.59
CA GLY A 65 -6.16 -6.71 7.17
C GLY A 65 -4.93 -6.95 8.02
N ILE A 66 -5.06 -7.93 8.89
CA ILE A 66 -4.00 -8.42 9.74
C ILE A 66 -3.98 -9.95 9.69
N VAL A 67 -2.79 -10.53 9.78
CA VAL A 67 -2.60 -11.98 9.93
C VAL A 67 -1.54 -12.20 10.99
N ILE A 68 -1.84 -12.97 12.02
CA ILE A 68 -0.85 -13.41 12.99
C ILE A 68 -0.53 -14.88 12.79
N ILE A 69 0.76 -15.20 12.78
CA ILE A 69 1.26 -16.56 12.63
C ILE A 69 2.15 -16.86 13.85
N PRO A 70 1.77 -17.81 14.72
CA PRO A 70 2.56 -18.16 15.90
C PRO A 70 3.93 -18.74 15.53
N ALA A 71 4.88 -18.68 16.45
CA ALA A 71 6.07 -19.51 16.40
C ALA A 71 5.68 -20.98 16.68
N LYS A 72 6.24 -21.90 15.90
CA LYS A 72 5.99 -23.34 16.06
C LYS A 72 6.54 -23.83 17.39
N GLY A 73 5.73 -24.62 18.10
CA GLY A 73 6.09 -25.16 19.41
C GLY A 73 6.03 -24.14 20.56
N LEU A 74 5.36 -22.99 20.36
CA LEU A 74 5.17 -22.00 21.42
C LEU A 74 4.42 -22.59 22.63
N THR A 75 4.96 -22.41 23.84
CA THR A 75 4.36 -22.91 25.09
C THR A 75 4.30 -21.85 26.19
N LYS A 76 3.44 -22.07 27.19
CA LYS A 76 3.29 -21.14 28.34
C LYS A 76 4.61 -21.00 29.11
N LYS A 77 5.35 -22.11 29.22
CA LYS A 77 6.65 -22.15 29.89
C LYS A 77 7.68 -21.27 29.18
N MET A 78 7.74 -21.30 27.84
CA MET A 78 8.65 -20.44 27.08
C MET A 78 8.38 -18.95 27.35
N ILE A 79 7.10 -18.56 27.37
CA ILE A 79 6.71 -17.17 27.68
C ILE A 79 7.06 -16.82 29.12
N SER A 80 6.66 -17.63 30.11
CA SER A 80 6.94 -17.36 31.53
C SER A 80 8.42 -17.39 31.90
N SER A 81 9.25 -18.10 31.13
CA SER A 81 10.70 -18.18 31.35
C SER A 81 11.50 -17.15 30.53
N ALA A 82 10.84 -16.24 29.84
CA ALA A 82 11.52 -15.18 29.09
C ALA A 82 12.41 -14.34 30.02
N GLY A 83 13.69 -14.22 29.67
CA GLY A 83 14.69 -13.42 30.40
C GLY A 83 14.77 -12.00 29.85
N LYS A 84 15.95 -11.39 29.94
CA LYS A 84 16.21 -10.08 29.32
C LYS A 84 16.21 -10.18 27.79
N ASP A 85 16.64 -11.31 27.26
CA ASP A 85 16.62 -11.60 25.83
C ASP A 85 15.21 -11.99 25.38
N ALA A 86 14.83 -11.50 24.21
CA ALA A 86 13.50 -11.73 23.67
C ALA A 86 13.34 -13.16 23.16
N VAL A 87 12.27 -13.83 23.60
CA VAL A 87 11.82 -15.12 23.07
C VAL A 87 10.88 -14.86 21.89
N PRO A 88 11.14 -15.37 20.69
CA PRO A 88 10.23 -15.19 19.56
C PRO A 88 8.91 -15.92 19.79
N VAL A 89 7.80 -15.25 19.51
CA VAL A 89 6.46 -15.82 19.70
C VAL A 89 5.62 -15.86 18.42
N GLY A 90 6.00 -15.12 17.38
CA GLY A 90 5.30 -15.17 16.10
C GLY A 90 5.61 -13.98 15.19
N VAL A 91 4.81 -13.83 14.15
CA VAL A 91 4.86 -12.68 13.23
C VAL A 91 3.45 -12.12 13.06
N LEU A 92 3.32 -10.80 13.17
CA LEU A 92 2.16 -10.02 12.78
C LEU A 92 2.38 -9.45 11.37
N TRP A 93 1.52 -9.81 10.44
CA TRP A 93 1.44 -9.20 9.12
C TRP A 93 0.30 -8.20 9.07
N THR A 94 0.50 -7.09 8.39
CA THR A 94 -0.52 -6.05 8.22
C THR A 94 -0.63 -5.59 6.77
N ARG A 95 -1.84 -5.14 6.40
CA ARG A 95 -2.15 -4.43 5.16
C ARG A 95 -3.01 -3.22 5.50
N GLY A 96 -2.58 -2.04 5.02
CA GLY A 96 -3.29 -0.77 5.20
C GLY A 96 -3.37 -0.26 6.65
N VAL A 97 -2.65 -0.91 7.58
CA VAL A 97 -2.50 -0.50 8.97
C VAL A 97 -1.10 -0.81 9.44
N ALA A 98 -0.63 -0.10 10.46
CA ALA A 98 0.63 -0.37 11.13
C ALA A 98 0.49 -0.20 12.65
N PRO A 99 1.34 -0.88 13.45
CA PRO A 99 1.44 -0.61 14.87
C PRO A 99 1.74 0.87 15.14
N SER A 100 1.13 1.45 16.17
CA SER A 100 1.21 2.88 16.48
C SER A 100 1.63 3.16 17.91
N GLU A 101 2.31 4.29 18.11
CA GLU A 101 2.59 4.87 19.43
C GLU A 101 1.91 6.24 19.51
N ARG A 102 1.04 6.43 20.50
CA ARG A 102 0.30 7.69 20.71
C ARG A 102 -0.49 8.17 19.48
N GLY A 103 -1.04 7.23 18.72
CA GLY A 103 -1.90 7.51 17.55
C GLY A 103 -1.15 7.73 16.24
N SER A 104 0.17 7.89 16.26
CA SER A 104 0.99 7.96 15.04
C SER A 104 1.51 6.57 14.66
N PRO A 105 1.52 6.20 13.36
CA PRO A 105 2.11 4.94 12.94
C PRO A 105 3.59 4.92 13.31
N ALA A 106 4.10 3.74 13.63
CA ALA A 106 5.53 3.55 13.83
C ALA A 106 6.30 3.93 12.55
N ASP A 107 7.56 4.31 12.71
CA ASP A 107 8.43 4.75 11.61
C ASP A 107 8.50 3.69 10.50
N LYS A 108 7.97 4.05 9.32
CA LYS A 108 7.86 3.19 8.13
C LYS A 108 9.22 2.68 7.67
N ASP A 109 10.29 3.46 7.87
CA ASP A 109 11.63 3.02 7.50
C ASP A 109 12.07 1.80 8.29
N LYS A 110 11.45 1.52 9.43
CA LYS A 110 11.73 0.34 10.24
C LYS A 110 10.95 -0.89 9.80
N PHE A 111 9.95 -0.79 8.92
CA PHE A 111 9.08 -1.91 8.58
C PHE A 111 9.77 -2.96 7.70
N LEU A 112 9.44 -4.24 7.89
CA LEU A 112 9.74 -5.27 6.91
C LEU A 112 8.61 -5.32 5.90
N THR A 113 8.78 -4.69 4.75
CA THR A 113 7.74 -4.63 3.71
C THR A 113 8.00 -5.69 2.65
N ALA A 114 6.94 -6.36 2.23
CA ALA A 114 6.94 -7.29 1.11
C ALA A 114 5.82 -6.93 0.13
N ILE A 115 6.01 -7.30 -1.14
CA ILE A 115 4.99 -7.16 -2.17
C ILE A 115 4.50 -8.57 -2.52
N PHE A 116 3.26 -8.87 -2.13
CA PHE A 116 2.58 -10.10 -2.51
C PHE A 116 2.01 -9.94 -3.91
N ARG A 117 2.46 -10.79 -4.85
CA ARG A 117 1.98 -10.80 -6.24
C ARG A 117 1.15 -12.06 -6.48
N GLU A 118 -0.14 -11.92 -6.75
CA GLU A 118 -1.03 -13.03 -7.13
C GLU A 118 -1.70 -12.74 -8.46
N GLY A 119 -1.22 -13.43 -9.49
CA GLY A 119 -1.53 -13.11 -10.88
C GLY A 119 -1.06 -11.69 -11.20
N SER A 120 -2.01 -10.77 -11.23
CA SER A 120 -1.76 -9.37 -11.54
C SER A 120 -2.00 -8.42 -10.38
N LYS A 121 -2.52 -8.93 -9.25
CA LYS A 121 -2.68 -8.15 -8.03
C LYS A 121 -1.33 -8.02 -7.37
N SER A 122 -0.94 -6.78 -7.06
CA SER A 122 0.21 -6.45 -6.23
C SER A 122 -0.34 -5.91 -4.91
N ILE A 123 0.02 -6.53 -3.79
CA ILE A 123 -0.44 -6.14 -2.46
C ILE A 123 0.79 -5.88 -1.61
N ARG A 124 0.95 -4.64 -1.16
CA ARG A 124 1.96 -4.27 -0.17
C ARG A 124 1.50 -4.75 1.21
N VAL A 125 2.35 -5.51 1.88
CA VAL A 125 2.14 -5.99 3.25
C VAL A 125 3.38 -5.70 4.09
N SER A 126 3.19 -5.48 5.38
CA SER A 126 4.29 -5.29 6.34
C SER A 126 4.30 -6.45 7.33
N ALA A 127 5.47 -6.98 7.62
CA ALA A 127 5.73 -7.99 8.64
C ALA A 127 6.37 -7.35 9.87
N PHE A 128 5.91 -7.81 11.04
CA PHE A 128 6.44 -7.43 12.33
C PHE A 128 6.70 -8.69 13.14
N HIS A 129 7.96 -8.93 13.49
CA HIS A 129 8.29 -10.05 14.37
C HIS A 129 7.86 -9.72 15.80
N LEU A 130 7.34 -10.71 16.50
CA LEU A 130 6.87 -10.58 17.87
C LEU A 130 7.81 -11.36 18.80
N GLY A 131 8.27 -10.69 19.85
CA GLY A 131 9.06 -11.31 20.92
C GLY A 131 8.52 -10.97 22.30
N ILE A 132 8.84 -11.79 23.29
CA ILE A 132 8.54 -11.50 24.70
C ILE A 132 9.84 -11.44 25.47
N ALA A 133 10.01 -10.38 26.28
CA ALA A 133 11.12 -10.24 27.19
C ALA A 133 10.64 -9.78 28.57
N THR A 134 11.49 -9.96 29.57
CA THR A 134 11.28 -9.49 30.94
C THR A 134 12.21 -8.30 31.21
N LYS A 135 11.61 -7.16 31.52
CA LYS A 135 12.33 -5.94 31.93
C LYS A 135 12.86 -6.07 33.35
N ASP A 136 13.82 -5.22 33.71
CA ASP A 136 14.22 -5.02 35.09
C ASP A 136 12.98 -4.75 35.97
N GLY A 137 12.86 -5.52 37.07
CA GLY A 137 11.65 -5.55 37.91
C GLY A 137 10.67 -6.68 37.61
N GLY A 138 11.00 -7.61 36.71
CA GLY A 138 10.22 -8.84 36.48
C GLY A 138 8.97 -8.66 35.62
N ARG A 139 8.78 -7.47 35.03
CA ARG A 139 7.63 -7.18 34.18
C ARG A 139 7.86 -7.72 32.78
N GLN A 140 6.95 -8.58 32.31
CA GLN A 140 6.96 -9.08 30.94
C GLN A 140 6.38 -8.05 29.97
N GLU A 141 7.00 -7.95 28.78
CA GLU A 141 6.60 -7.05 27.70
C GLU A 141 6.51 -7.84 26.40
N LEU A 142 5.49 -7.53 25.60
CA LEU A 142 5.45 -7.89 24.19
C LEU A 142 6.24 -6.83 23.42
N LEU A 143 7.16 -7.29 22.58
CA LEU A 143 8.05 -6.50 21.76
C LEU A 143 7.68 -6.71 20.30
N VAL A 144 7.51 -5.60 19.57
CA VAL A 144 7.22 -5.61 18.14
C VAL A 144 8.48 -5.14 17.41
N TYR A 145 8.96 -5.94 16.47
CA TYR A 145 10.18 -5.65 15.71
C TYR A 145 9.86 -5.49 14.24
N GLY A 146 10.50 -4.51 13.62
CA GLY A 146 10.55 -4.38 12.17
C GLY A 146 11.82 -5.07 11.63
N LYS A 147 12.62 -4.34 10.86
CA LYS A 147 13.84 -4.83 10.21
C LYS A 147 15.06 -4.91 11.14
N SER A 148 15.12 -4.11 12.20
CA SER A 148 16.27 -4.08 13.12
C SER A 148 16.10 -5.02 14.32
N ALA A 149 17.20 -5.28 15.03
CA ALA A 149 17.21 -5.99 16.31
C ALA A 149 16.63 -5.17 17.47
N ASP A 150 16.35 -3.88 17.26
CA ASP A 150 15.68 -3.02 18.23
C ASP A 150 14.16 -3.05 18.01
N PRO A 151 13.35 -3.25 19.06
CA PRO A 151 11.90 -3.23 18.90
C PRO A 151 11.41 -1.83 18.59
N ILE A 152 10.47 -1.72 17.65
CA ILE A 152 9.80 -0.48 17.29
C ILE A 152 8.73 -0.09 18.30
N LEU A 153 8.14 -1.07 19.00
CA LEU A 153 7.15 -0.87 20.04
C LEU A 153 7.32 -1.89 21.17
N ARG A 154 6.89 -1.46 22.35
CA ARG A 154 6.83 -2.29 23.56
C ARG A 154 5.48 -2.08 24.22
N THR A 155 4.80 -3.16 24.55
CA THR A 155 3.56 -3.11 25.32
C THR A 155 3.61 -4.09 26.49
N ARG A 156 2.84 -3.82 27.54
CA ARG A 156 2.81 -4.66 28.72
C ARG A 156 2.17 -6.00 28.37
N LEU A 157 2.79 -7.09 28.81
CA LEU A 157 2.18 -8.41 28.81
C LEU A 157 1.52 -8.65 30.18
N MET A 158 0.24 -9.01 30.17
CA MET A 158 -0.55 -9.30 31.36
C MET A 158 -0.80 -10.79 31.49
N ASP A 159 -0.74 -11.32 32.71
CA ASP A 159 -1.17 -12.69 33.03
C ASP A 159 -2.68 -12.65 33.31
N MET A 160 -3.47 -13.09 32.34
CA MET A 160 -4.92 -13.12 32.35
C MET A 160 -5.41 -14.45 31.77
N PRO A 161 -5.96 -15.34 32.62
CA PRO A 161 -6.51 -16.60 32.13
C PRO A 161 -7.68 -16.34 31.20
N ALA A 162 -7.65 -16.96 30.03
CA ALA A 162 -8.70 -16.91 29.03
C ALA A 162 -8.93 -18.31 28.46
N ARG A 163 -10.17 -18.61 28.09
CA ARG A 163 -10.44 -19.80 27.27
C ARG A 163 -9.99 -19.47 25.85
N GLN A 164 -9.12 -20.31 25.30
CA GLN A 164 -8.53 -20.09 23.98
C GLN A 164 -8.26 -21.44 23.31
N ASP A 165 -8.70 -21.59 22.06
CA ASP A 165 -8.63 -22.86 21.33
C ASP A 165 -7.40 -22.96 20.41
N VAL A 166 -6.74 -21.82 20.15
CA VAL A 166 -5.55 -21.69 19.27
C VAL A 166 -4.41 -20.97 20.01
N PRO A 167 -3.13 -21.08 19.59
CA PRO A 167 -2.02 -20.44 20.31
C PRO A 167 -2.08 -18.92 20.38
N PHE A 168 -2.64 -18.28 19.35
CA PHE A 168 -2.96 -16.85 19.30
C PHE A 168 -4.43 -16.65 18.96
N GLU A 169 -5.07 -15.73 19.65
CA GLU A 169 -6.38 -15.20 19.31
C GLU A 169 -6.26 -13.68 19.25
N VAL A 170 -6.90 -13.08 18.24
CA VAL A 170 -6.82 -11.65 17.98
C VAL A 170 -8.22 -11.08 18.03
N ALA A 171 -8.38 -9.95 18.69
CA ALA A 171 -9.58 -9.13 18.63
C ALA A 171 -9.18 -7.68 18.33
N VAL A 172 -10.00 -6.96 17.57
CA VAL A 172 -9.78 -5.55 17.26
C VAL A 172 -10.93 -4.71 17.82
N PHE A 173 -10.59 -3.75 18.66
CA PHE A 173 -11.51 -2.87 19.38
C PHE A 173 -11.36 -1.42 18.91
N GLY A 174 -12.43 -0.64 19.06
CA GLY A 174 -12.36 0.83 18.98
C GLY A 174 -11.90 1.39 17.64
N GLY A 175 -12.28 0.76 16.53
CA GLY A 175 -11.85 1.16 15.19
C GLY A 175 -12.71 2.26 14.55
N ASP A 176 -12.20 3.49 14.53
CA ASP A 176 -12.66 4.58 13.66
C ASP A 176 -11.58 4.94 12.60
N ASP A 177 -11.66 6.13 12.03
CA ASP A 177 -10.69 6.60 11.02
C ASP A 177 -9.32 6.95 11.62
N SER A 178 -9.19 7.06 12.95
CA SER A 178 -7.97 7.46 13.66
C SER A 178 -7.10 6.27 14.12
N GLY A 179 -7.67 5.07 14.19
CA GLY A 179 -6.96 3.85 14.58
C GLY A 179 -7.86 2.82 15.25
N ALA A 180 -7.25 1.75 15.73
CA ALA A 180 -7.91 0.69 16.50
C ALA A 180 -6.94 0.08 17.52
N SER A 181 -7.48 -0.59 18.54
CA SER A 181 -6.71 -1.40 19.48
C SER A 181 -6.78 -2.87 19.08
N LEU A 182 -5.65 -3.55 19.05
CA LEU A 182 -5.51 -4.97 18.77
C LEU A 182 -5.16 -5.69 20.07
N LEU A 183 -6.08 -6.52 20.57
CA LEU A 183 -5.84 -7.38 21.72
C LEU A 183 -5.33 -8.73 21.24
N LEU A 184 -4.12 -9.07 21.67
CA LEU A 184 -3.49 -10.36 21.46
C LEU A 184 -3.66 -11.22 22.70
N SER A 185 -4.38 -12.32 22.59
CA SER A 185 -4.43 -13.38 23.60
C SER A 185 -3.53 -14.54 23.18
N MET A 186 -2.66 -14.97 24.09
CA MET A 186 -1.66 -16.01 23.85
C MET A 186 -1.85 -17.16 24.84
N LEU A 187 -2.05 -18.35 24.28
CA LEU A 187 -2.11 -19.62 25.01
C LEU A 187 -3.14 -19.64 26.15
N GLY A 188 -4.18 -18.81 26.11
CA GLY A 188 -5.21 -18.69 27.15
C GLY A 188 -4.67 -18.21 28.50
N LYS A 189 -3.53 -17.50 28.51
CA LYS A 189 -2.90 -17.01 29.74
C LYS A 189 -2.33 -15.61 29.63
N PHE A 190 -1.81 -15.22 28.48
CA PHE A 190 -1.14 -13.93 28.35
C PHE A 190 -1.91 -13.00 27.44
N GLN A 191 -1.99 -11.72 27.79
CA GLN A 191 -2.64 -10.70 26.97
C GLN A 191 -1.75 -9.49 26.78
N ALA A 192 -1.78 -8.92 25.58
CA ALA A 192 -1.13 -7.67 25.24
C ALA A 192 -2.04 -6.86 24.33
N GLU A 193 -2.07 -5.54 24.53
CA GLU A 193 -2.78 -4.60 23.67
C GLU A 193 -1.78 -3.81 22.83
N LEU A 194 -2.01 -3.80 21.52
CA LEU A 194 -1.24 -3.03 20.54
C LEU A 194 -2.16 -2.03 19.88
N ASN A 195 -1.79 -0.76 19.85
CA ASN A 195 -2.50 0.19 19.01
C ASN A 195 -2.06 0.00 17.56
N ILE A 196 -3.01 0.10 16.63
CA ILE A 196 -2.77 0.14 15.20
C ILE A 196 -3.44 1.39 14.62
N THR A 197 -2.85 1.98 13.61
CA THR A 197 -3.45 3.09 12.86
C THR A 197 -3.20 2.92 11.36
N LEU A 198 -3.83 3.77 10.56
CA LEU A 198 -3.59 3.82 9.13
C LEU A 198 -2.14 4.19 8.86
N THR A 199 -1.54 3.55 7.86
CA THR A 199 -0.24 3.97 7.36
C THR A 199 -0.34 5.32 6.69
N ASP A 200 0.74 6.10 6.63
CA ASP A 200 0.72 7.40 5.94
C ASP A 200 0.23 7.30 4.49
N ASP A 201 0.56 6.22 3.78
CA ASP A 201 0.06 5.92 2.43
C ASP A 201 -1.48 5.83 2.41
N GLU A 202 -2.08 5.25 3.46
CA GLU A 202 -3.53 5.07 3.62
C GLU A 202 -4.20 6.32 4.17
N VAL A 203 -3.52 7.10 5.01
CA VAL A 203 -3.98 8.41 5.46
C VAL A 203 -3.97 9.38 4.29
N ALA A 204 -2.93 9.40 3.48
CA ALA A 204 -2.84 10.20 2.26
C ALA A 204 -3.87 9.76 1.22
N TYR A 205 -4.09 8.46 1.06
CA TYR A 205 -5.15 7.91 0.22
C TYR A 205 -6.56 8.25 0.74
N ALA A 206 -6.80 8.10 2.05
CA ALA A 206 -8.09 8.42 2.68
C ALA A 206 -8.35 9.93 2.69
N ALA A 207 -7.34 10.75 2.95
CA ALA A 207 -7.40 12.21 2.83
C ALA A 207 -7.56 12.65 1.36
N GLY A 208 -6.95 11.91 0.44
CA GLY A 208 -7.04 12.09 -1.02
C GLY A 208 -8.37 11.63 -1.63
N LYS A 209 -9.21 10.88 -0.90
CA LYS A 209 -10.64 10.75 -1.26
C LYS A 209 -11.40 12.09 -1.12
N GLY A 210 -10.81 13.08 -0.46
CA GLY A 210 -11.09 14.47 -0.76
C GLY A 210 -10.35 14.85 -2.05
N VAL A 211 -11.10 14.97 -3.15
CA VAL A 211 -10.69 15.64 -4.38
C VAL A 211 -10.07 17.01 -4.00
N GLY A 212 -8.74 17.08 -3.80
CA GLY A 212 -8.07 18.29 -3.28
C GLY A 212 -6.72 18.17 -2.56
N GLY A 213 -5.98 17.04 -2.65
CA GLY A 213 -4.62 16.93 -2.06
C GLY A 213 -3.51 17.62 -2.87
N LYS A 214 -2.25 17.57 -2.39
CA LYS A 214 -1.03 18.10 -3.08
C LYS A 214 -0.97 17.75 -4.57
N ALA A 215 -1.37 16.54 -4.95
CA ALA A 215 -1.43 16.10 -6.35
C ALA A 215 -2.44 16.94 -7.17
N ALA A 216 -3.62 17.23 -6.62
CA ALA A 216 -4.63 18.06 -7.25
C ALA A 216 -4.22 19.54 -7.29
N GLU A 217 -3.54 20.06 -6.25
CA GLU A 217 -2.97 21.41 -6.26
C GLU A 217 -1.90 21.56 -7.34
N ALA A 218 -0.93 20.65 -7.37
CA ALA A 218 0.09 20.61 -8.42
C ALA A 218 -0.55 20.45 -9.80
N ALA A 219 -1.53 19.55 -9.94
CA ALA A 219 -2.25 19.37 -11.19
C ALA A 219 -3.04 20.62 -11.59
N ALA A 220 -3.60 21.40 -10.65
CA ALA A 220 -4.31 22.64 -10.96
C ALA A 220 -3.38 23.73 -11.49
N ILE A 221 -2.15 23.80 -10.97
CA ILE A 221 -1.09 24.69 -11.50
C ILE A 221 -0.70 24.22 -12.90
N LEU A 222 -0.30 22.94 -13.04
CA LEU A 222 0.16 22.38 -14.31
C LEU A 222 -0.93 22.32 -15.38
N ALA A 223 -2.21 22.23 -14.97
CA ALA A 223 -3.36 22.27 -15.86
C ALA A 223 -3.47 23.60 -16.64
N GLN A 224 -2.92 24.69 -16.10
CA GLN A 224 -2.85 25.98 -16.78
C GLN A 224 -1.81 25.98 -17.91
N HIS A 225 -0.83 25.08 -17.80
CA HIS A 225 0.25 24.90 -18.76
C HIS A 225 0.06 23.65 -19.64
N LEU A 226 -1.18 23.17 -19.80
CA LEU A 226 -1.52 22.07 -20.71
C LEU A 226 -1.32 22.54 -22.16
N ASN A 227 -0.07 22.52 -22.59
CA ASN A 227 0.30 22.76 -23.96
C ASN A 227 -0.29 21.65 -24.83
N LYS A 228 -0.82 22.03 -26.00
CA LYS A 228 -1.25 21.05 -26.98
C LYS A 228 -0.04 20.25 -27.45
N PHE A 229 -0.22 18.94 -27.57
CA PHE A 229 0.69 18.06 -28.29
C PHE A 229 0.17 18.00 -29.73
N ASP A 230 0.35 19.11 -30.47
CA ASP A 230 -0.26 19.28 -31.81
C ASP A 230 0.22 18.23 -32.83
N HIS A 231 1.32 17.55 -32.53
CA HIS A 231 1.91 16.51 -33.36
C HIS A 231 1.37 15.09 -33.07
N VAL A 232 0.61 14.88 -31.98
CA VAL A 232 0.02 13.58 -31.66
C VAL A 232 -1.48 13.58 -32.01
N PRO A 233 -2.00 12.54 -32.70
CA PRO A 233 -3.42 12.48 -33.08
C PRO A 233 -4.38 12.51 -31.89
N ALA A 234 -3.92 12.05 -30.73
CA ALA A 234 -4.71 11.91 -29.53
C ALA A 234 -4.85 13.24 -28.79
N LYS A 235 -6.02 13.89 -28.93
CA LYS A 235 -6.37 15.06 -28.11
C LYS A 235 -6.53 14.63 -26.64
N ILE A 236 -6.01 15.44 -25.72
CA ILE A 236 -6.12 15.22 -24.27
C ILE A 236 -7.04 16.25 -23.60
N GLN A 237 -7.79 15.81 -22.59
CA GLN A 237 -8.55 16.64 -21.67
C GLN A 237 -8.16 16.21 -20.24
N GLY A 238 -7.18 16.88 -19.63
CA GLY A 238 -6.68 16.52 -18.31
C GLY A 238 -7.75 16.63 -17.21
N ASP A 239 -7.77 15.67 -16.29
CA ASP A 239 -8.60 15.63 -15.09
C ASP A 239 -7.72 15.84 -13.85
N GLY A 240 -7.40 17.11 -13.54
CA GLY A 240 -6.54 17.44 -12.40
C GLY A 240 -7.09 16.99 -11.05
N GLY A 241 -8.42 16.84 -10.93
CA GLY A 241 -9.06 16.31 -9.71
C GLY A 241 -8.87 14.81 -9.50
N LYS A 242 -8.29 14.10 -10.48
CA LYS A 242 -7.94 12.68 -10.41
C LYS A 242 -6.46 12.43 -10.68
N ALA A 243 -5.63 13.45 -10.48
CA ALA A 243 -4.19 13.32 -10.60
C ALA A 243 -3.64 12.45 -9.47
N ASP A 244 -2.55 11.75 -9.76
CA ASP A 244 -1.79 10.99 -8.77
C ASP A 244 -0.33 11.45 -8.73
N LEU A 245 0.25 11.47 -7.53
CA LEU A 245 1.60 11.98 -7.26
C LEU A 245 2.43 10.92 -6.54
N PHE A 246 3.55 10.56 -7.14
CA PHE A 246 4.59 9.74 -6.55
C PHE A 246 5.78 10.62 -6.14
N GLU A 247 6.22 10.56 -4.89
CA GLU A 247 7.42 11.24 -4.40
C GLU A 247 8.34 10.28 -3.65
N LYS A 248 9.63 10.24 -4.01
CA LYS A 248 10.64 9.45 -3.31
C LYS A 248 12.04 10.00 -3.55
N SER A 249 12.81 10.20 -2.47
CA SER A 249 14.23 10.60 -2.55
C SER A 249 14.50 11.84 -3.42
N GLY A 250 13.62 12.85 -3.34
CA GLY A 250 13.75 14.10 -4.12
C GLY A 250 13.11 14.04 -5.52
N VAL A 251 12.90 12.84 -6.07
CA VAL A 251 12.13 12.62 -7.30
C VAL A 251 10.66 12.85 -7.02
N ALA A 252 9.98 13.58 -7.91
CA ALA A 252 8.53 13.70 -7.92
C ALA A 252 7.99 13.42 -9.32
N ILE A 253 6.96 12.58 -9.42
CA ILE A 253 6.32 12.19 -10.66
C ILE A 253 4.82 12.34 -10.49
N LEU A 254 4.20 13.16 -11.33
CA LEU A 254 2.76 13.42 -11.32
C LEU A 254 2.13 12.90 -12.61
N VAL A 255 1.01 12.19 -12.49
CA VAL A 255 0.15 11.85 -13.64
C VAL A 255 -1.17 12.60 -13.56
N ILE A 256 -1.58 13.24 -14.66
CA ILE A 256 -2.89 13.87 -14.82
C ILE A 256 -3.65 13.06 -15.87
N PRO A 257 -4.64 12.22 -15.50
CA PRO A 257 -5.33 11.37 -16.45
C PRO A 257 -6.20 12.18 -17.42
N ASP A 258 -6.47 11.64 -18.60
CA ASP A 258 -7.50 12.15 -19.50
C ASP A 258 -8.89 11.82 -18.93
N LYS A 259 -9.79 12.81 -18.91
CA LYS A 259 -11.17 12.69 -18.37
C LYS A 259 -11.96 11.52 -18.95
N ARG A 260 -11.59 11.03 -20.12
CA ARG A 260 -12.29 9.96 -20.84
C ARG A 260 -11.57 8.61 -20.70
N VAL A 261 -10.60 8.47 -19.81
CA VAL A 261 -9.99 7.17 -19.52
C VAL A 261 -11.01 6.28 -18.81
N SER A 262 -11.29 5.12 -19.42
CA SER A 262 -12.13 4.07 -18.84
C SER A 262 -11.72 2.71 -19.39
N PHE A 263 -12.08 1.64 -18.68
CA PHE A 263 -11.80 0.27 -19.13
C PHE A 263 -12.47 -0.06 -20.46
N GLU A 264 -13.72 0.36 -20.65
CA GLU A 264 -14.48 0.15 -21.87
C GLU A 264 -13.79 0.81 -23.06
N ARG A 265 -13.29 2.04 -22.88
CA ARG A 265 -12.57 2.76 -23.92
C ARG A 265 -11.26 2.09 -24.27
N LEU A 266 -10.45 1.70 -23.28
CA LEU A 266 -9.17 1.02 -23.52
C LEU A 266 -9.37 -0.35 -24.19
N SER A 267 -10.30 -1.16 -23.70
CA SER A 267 -10.53 -2.52 -24.20
C SER A 267 -11.14 -2.56 -25.60
N ALA A 268 -11.89 -1.52 -25.99
CA ALA A 268 -12.51 -1.43 -27.31
C ALA A 268 -11.70 -0.61 -28.33
N THR A 269 -10.54 -0.05 -27.94
CA THR A 269 -9.82 0.86 -28.81
C THR A 269 -9.24 0.14 -30.04
N LYS A 270 -9.41 0.75 -31.21
CA LYS A 270 -8.83 0.30 -32.49
C LYS A 270 -7.76 1.27 -33.01
N SER A 271 -7.54 2.36 -32.29
CA SER A 271 -6.57 3.40 -32.60
C SER A 271 -5.87 3.85 -31.33
N GLU A 272 -4.85 4.68 -31.48
CA GLU A 272 -4.22 5.34 -30.34
C GLU A 272 -5.20 6.27 -29.62
N ILE A 273 -5.17 6.26 -28.29
CA ILE A 273 -5.98 7.11 -27.43
C ILE A 273 -5.13 7.75 -26.32
N ALA A 274 -5.45 8.99 -25.96
CA ALA A 274 -4.81 9.66 -24.84
C ALA A 274 -5.24 9.02 -23.51
N LEU A 275 -4.26 8.75 -22.66
CA LEU A 275 -4.44 8.30 -21.29
C LEU A 275 -4.25 9.41 -20.28
N GLY A 276 -3.34 10.35 -20.53
CA GLY A 276 -3.01 11.37 -19.54
C GLY A 276 -1.73 12.10 -19.89
N GLN A 277 -1.28 12.95 -18.97
CA GLN A 277 0.04 13.57 -19.02
C GLN A 277 0.86 13.08 -17.85
N LEU A 278 2.17 12.91 -18.09
CA LEU A 278 3.15 12.60 -17.07
C LEU A 278 4.09 13.79 -16.93
N TRP A 279 4.35 14.18 -15.69
CA TRP A 279 5.26 15.26 -15.34
C TRP A 279 6.30 14.71 -14.37
N MET A 280 7.55 15.09 -14.55
CA MET A 280 8.66 14.55 -13.75
C MET A 280 9.55 15.68 -13.25
N LYS A 281 10.01 15.57 -12.01
CA LYS A 281 11.01 16.44 -11.39
C LYS A 281 12.17 15.56 -10.91
N ASP A 282 13.38 15.95 -11.28
CA ASP A 282 14.64 15.26 -10.95
C ASP A 282 14.65 13.78 -11.39
N ALA A 283 13.97 13.48 -12.51
CA ALA A 283 13.98 12.17 -13.16
C ALA A 283 13.58 12.29 -14.64
N ALA A 284 14.05 11.35 -15.45
CA ALA A 284 13.68 11.20 -16.86
C ALA A 284 13.41 9.73 -17.21
N PRO A 285 12.57 9.44 -18.23
CA PRO A 285 12.43 8.09 -18.77
C PRO A 285 13.77 7.56 -19.27
N GLU A 286 14.04 6.27 -19.07
CA GLU A 286 15.21 5.60 -19.64
C GLU A 286 14.93 5.20 -21.09
N VAL A 287 15.78 5.65 -22.01
CA VAL A 287 15.74 5.33 -23.44
C VAL A 287 17.08 4.75 -23.84
N GLY A 288 17.08 3.50 -24.33
CA GLY A 288 18.31 2.84 -24.78
C GLY A 288 19.38 2.67 -23.69
N GLY A 289 19.00 2.58 -22.41
CA GLY A 289 19.94 2.39 -21.31
C GLY A 289 20.38 3.65 -20.58
N VAL A 290 19.98 4.84 -21.06
CA VAL A 290 20.38 6.15 -20.55
C VAL A 290 19.16 7.05 -20.33
N ALA A 291 19.32 8.14 -19.59
CA ALA A 291 18.24 9.11 -19.41
C ALA A 291 17.88 9.72 -20.77
N ALA A 292 16.58 9.91 -21.03
CA ALA A 292 16.12 10.56 -22.24
C ALA A 292 16.83 11.91 -22.46
N PRO A 293 17.35 12.19 -23.67
CA PRO A 293 18.10 13.41 -23.92
C PRO A 293 17.28 14.67 -23.64
N VAL A 294 17.87 15.65 -22.96
CA VAL A 294 17.18 16.88 -22.55
C VAL A 294 16.60 17.65 -23.74
N ASP A 295 17.25 17.62 -24.89
CA ASP A 295 16.83 18.24 -26.14
C ASP A 295 15.67 17.52 -26.84
N GLU A 296 15.42 16.25 -26.50
CA GLU A 296 14.25 15.49 -26.95
C GLU A 296 13.06 15.62 -25.99
N ILE A 297 13.28 16.15 -24.78
CA ILE A 297 12.26 16.35 -23.77
C ILE A 297 11.59 17.72 -23.94
N LYS A 298 10.27 17.70 -24.12
CA LYS A 298 9.45 18.90 -24.04
C LYS A 298 9.45 19.36 -22.58
N ARG A 299 10.08 20.50 -22.31
CA ARG A 299 10.05 21.15 -21.01
C ARG A 299 9.06 22.31 -21.03
N VAL A 300 8.43 22.54 -19.90
CA VAL A 300 7.46 23.61 -19.70
C VAL A 300 7.92 24.45 -18.53
N GLU A 301 8.08 25.75 -18.78
CA GLU A 301 8.37 26.73 -17.74
C GLU A 301 7.09 27.01 -16.95
N ILE A 302 7.20 26.87 -15.64
CA ILE A 302 6.13 27.11 -14.67
C ILE A 302 6.62 28.24 -13.77
N GLU A 303 5.81 29.31 -13.69
CA GLU A 303 6.05 30.44 -12.80
C GLU A 303 4.94 30.50 -11.76
N GLU A 304 5.31 30.39 -10.48
CA GLU A 304 4.40 30.52 -9.35
C GLU A 304 4.99 31.51 -8.33
N GLY A 305 4.48 32.74 -8.32
CA GLY A 305 5.07 33.83 -7.56
C GLY A 305 6.49 34.16 -8.04
N GLU A 306 7.46 34.10 -7.14
CA GLU A 306 8.89 34.33 -7.45
C GLU A 306 9.63 33.05 -7.87
N LYS A 307 8.97 31.88 -7.80
CA LYS A 307 9.58 30.60 -8.16
C LYS A 307 9.38 30.34 -9.65
N ARG A 308 10.47 29.96 -10.31
CA ARG A 308 10.48 29.49 -11.70
C ARG A 308 11.07 28.10 -11.74
N MET A 309 10.39 27.19 -12.44
CA MET A 309 10.88 25.83 -12.65
C MET A 309 10.57 25.33 -14.05
N SER A 310 11.47 24.52 -14.60
CA SER A 310 11.32 23.90 -15.91
C SER A 310 11.07 22.41 -15.75
N LEU A 311 9.85 21.95 -16.02
CA LEU A 311 9.47 20.56 -15.86
C LEU A 311 9.32 19.83 -17.20
N PRO A 312 9.92 18.64 -17.35
CA PRO A 312 9.54 17.64 -18.36
C PRO A 312 8.04 17.36 -18.38
N GLN A 313 7.44 17.46 -19.57
CA GLN A 313 6.04 17.11 -19.83
C GLN A 313 5.95 16.04 -20.91
N PHE A 314 5.26 14.95 -20.59
CA PHE A 314 5.01 13.85 -21.52
C PHE A 314 3.51 13.62 -21.71
N LEU A 315 3.14 13.18 -22.92
CA LEU A 315 1.79 12.68 -23.21
C LEU A 315 1.81 11.14 -23.17
N LEU A 316 0.91 10.57 -22.37
CA LEU A 316 0.71 9.13 -22.29
C LEU A 316 -0.43 8.71 -23.21
N THR A 317 -0.21 7.67 -23.99
CA THR A 317 -1.23 7.10 -24.90
C THR A 317 -1.26 5.58 -24.82
N ALA A 318 -2.42 5.00 -25.10
CA ALA A 318 -2.56 3.57 -25.33
C ALA A 318 -2.82 3.33 -26.82
N ARG A 319 -2.10 2.38 -27.41
CA ARG A 319 -2.30 1.97 -28.80
C ARG A 319 -2.38 0.44 -28.93
N PRO A 320 -3.15 -0.09 -29.90
CA PRO A 320 -3.14 -1.52 -30.20
C PRO A 320 -1.77 -1.98 -30.72
N ALA A 321 -1.29 -3.11 -30.21
CA ALA A 321 -0.04 -3.77 -30.63
C ALA A 321 -0.29 -5.08 -31.40
N GLY A 322 -1.53 -5.29 -31.87
CA GLY A 322 -1.97 -6.55 -32.49
C GLY A 322 -2.36 -7.62 -31.47
N ASN A 323 -3.08 -8.66 -31.93
CA ASN A 323 -3.52 -9.81 -31.11
C ASN A 323 -4.24 -9.44 -29.80
N GLY A 324 -4.98 -8.32 -29.79
CA GLY A 324 -5.68 -7.82 -28.60
C GLY A 324 -4.75 -7.32 -27.49
N LYS A 325 -3.47 -7.08 -27.78
CA LYS A 325 -2.51 -6.45 -26.86
C LYS A 325 -2.54 -4.93 -27.02
N LEU A 326 -2.22 -4.26 -25.93
CA LEU A 326 -2.03 -2.81 -25.88
C LEU A 326 -0.59 -2.50 -25.50
N GLU A 327 -0.09 -1.38 -25.98
CA GLU A 327 1.16 -0.76 -25.56
C GLU A 327 0.89 0.64 -25.01
N LEU A 328 1.67 1.03 -24.02
CA LEU A 328 1.79 2.40 -23.54
C LEU A 328 2.87 3.09 -24.36
N SER A 329 2.52 4.21 -24.99
CA SER A 329 3.48 5.07 -25.69
C SER A 329 3.59 6.41 -24.97
N VAL A 330 4.83 6.81 -24.70
CA VAL A 330 5.22 8.03 -23.98
C VAL A 330 5.77 9.02 -25.00
N TYR A 331 5.02 10.09 -25.25
CA TYR A 331 5.37 11.14 -26.19
C TYR A 331 5.94 12.36 -25.46
N SER A 332 6.84 13.06 -26.13
CA SER A 332 7.46 14.28 -25.65
C SER A 332 7.15 15.42 -26.62
N GLY A 333 8.15 16.03 -27.28
CA GLY A 333 7.95 17.07 -28.28
C GLY A 333 7.79 16.58 -29.73
N GLY A 334 8.15 15.32 -30.00
CA GLY A 334 8.25 14.75 -31.34
C GLY A 334 7.05 13.88 -31.78
N LYS A 335 6.93 13.67 -33.10
CA LYS A 335 5.86 12.84 -33.72
C LYS A 335 5.94 11.35 -33.36
N GLU A 336 7.13 10.87 -33.03
CA GLU A 336 7.37 9.49 -32.60
C GLU A 336 7.41 9.41 -31.07
N PRO A 337 6.96 8.29 -30.48
CA PRO A 337 7.05 8.10 -29.05
C PRO A 337 8.52 7.99 -28.62
N LEU A 338 8.88 8.67 -27.54
CA LEU A 338 10.18 8.58 -26.90
C LEU A 338 10.43 7.17 -26.35
N LEU A 339 9.37 6.56 -25.82
CA LEU A 339 9.39 5.22 -25.25
C LEU A 339 8.06 4.51 -25.55
N THR A 340 8.12 3.21 -25.83
CA THR A 340 6.94 2.35 -25.90
C THR A 340 7.18 1.10 -25.05
N VAL A 341 6.23 0.78 -24.17
CA VAL A 341 6.29 -0.37 -23.26
C VAL A 341 4.98 -1.18 -23.32
N PRO A 342 5.03 -2.51 -23.17
CA PRO A 342 3.83 -3.33 -23.26
C PRO A 342 2.93 -3.15 -22.04
N PHE A 343 1.60 -3.06 -22.26
CA PHE A 343 0.66 -3.27 -21.16
C PHE A 343 0.56 -4.76 -20.82
N ARG A 344 0.55 -5.05 -19.53
CA ARG A 344 0.13 -6.34 -18.97
C ARG A 344 -1.29 -6.19 -18.43
N LYS A 345 -2.12 -7.22 -18.61
CA LYS A 345 -3.45 -7.23 -17.98
C LYS A 345 -3.31 -7.33 -16.47
N THR A 346 -4.14 -6.59 -15.76
CA THR A 346 -4.24 -6.67 -14.31
C THR A 346 -5.68 -6.69 -13.78
N ASP A 347 -5.82 -6.83 -12.48
CA ASP A 347 -7.05 -6.76 -11.69
C ASP A 347 -6.71 -6.05 -10.38
N PHE A 348 -6.07 -4.89 -10.51
CA PHE A 348 -5.61 -4.06 -9.41
C PHE A 348 -6.78 -3.23 -8.87
N GLY A 349 -6.99 -3.28 -7.56
CA GLY A 349 -7.96 -2.42 -6.90
C GLY A 349 -7.39 -1.01 -6.83
N GLN A 350 -7.86 -0.12 -7.71
CA GLN A 350 -7.48 1.30 -7.72
C GLN A 350 -8.69 2.19 -7.51
N SER A 351 -8.42 3.40 -7.03
CA SER A 351 -9.37 4.48 -6.81
C SER A 351 -9.32 5.57 -7.87
N LEU A 352 -8.15 5.81 -8.47
CA LEU A 352 -7.96 6.80 -9.53
C LEU A 352 -7.96 6.11 -10.91
N PRO A 353 -8.15 6.83 -12.04
CA PRO A 353 -8.08 6.25 -13.38
C PRO A 353 -6.67 5.76 -13.73
N ILE A 354 -5.65 6.48 -13.25
CA ILE A 354 -4.24 6.09 -13.33
C ILE A 354 -3.63 6.27 -11.95
N GLU A 355 -3.00 5.23 -11.42
CA GLU A 355 -2.22 5.27 -10.17
C GLU A 355 -0.75 4.95 -10.45
N LEU A 356 0.14 5.62 -9.72
CA LEU A 356 1.58 5.49 -9.81
C LEU A 356 2.12 4.70 -8.61
N ASP A 357 3.11 3.85 -8.86
CA ASP A 357 3.97 3.30 -7.80
C ASP A 357 5.43 3.29 -8.29
N GLY A 358 6.38 3.19 -7.38
CA GLY A 358 7.80 3.21 -7.70
C GLY A 358 8.55 2.05 -7.09
N GLU A 359 9.27 1.30 -7.93
CA GLU A 359 10.16 0.22 -7.53
C GLU A 359 11.62 0.57 -7.80
N GLU A 360 12.54 -0.02 -7.04
CA GLU A 360 13.99 0.11 -7.29
C GLU A 360 14.37 -0.74 -8.50
N GLY A 361 14.95 -0.12 -9.53
CA GLY A 361 15.36 -0.77 -10.78
C GLY A 361 16.83 -1.20 -10.82
N GLY A 362 17.57 -1.00 -9.72
CA GLY A 362 19.01 -1.18 -9.62
C GLY A 362 19.75 0.12 -9.28
N PRO A 363 21.10 0.11 -9.29
CA PRO A 363 21.88 1.30 -8.96
C PRO A 363 21.53 2.48 -9.87
N ASN A 364 21.09 3.59 -9.28
CA ASN A 364 20.67 4.82 -9.97
C ASN A 364 19.55 4.61 -11.01
N ARG A 365 18.68 3.63 -10.79
CA ARG A 365 17.55 3.32 -11.68
C ARG A 365 16.29 3.05 -10.87
N GLY A 366 15.17 3.54 -11.38
CA GLY A 366 13.84 3.25 -10.86
C GLY A 366 12.97 2.61 -11.92
N ILE A 367 11.91 1.95 -11.47
CA ILE A 367 10.79 1.55 -12.33
C ILE A 367 9.56 2.29 -11.81
N LEU A 368 8.98 3.13 -12.66
CA LEU A 368 7.67 3.72 -12.44
C LEU A 368 6.60 2.74 -12.94
N ALA A 369 5.84 2.19 -12.02
CA ALA A 369 4.67 1.38 -12.30
C ALA A 369 3.44 2.27 -12.53
N LEU A 370 2.70 2.02 -13.60
CA LEU A 370 1.44 2.68 -13.92
C LEU A 370 0.32 1.66 -13.93
N TYR A 371 -0.66 1.84 -13.04
CA TYR A 371 -1.90 1.09 -13.02
C TYR A 371 -2.99 1.90 -13.71
N VAL A 372 -3.56 1.38 -14.80
CA VAL A 372 -4.55 2.08 -15.62
C VAL A 372 -5.87 1.32 -15.56
N VAL A 373 -6.92 2.03 -15.13
CA VAL A 373 -8.32 1.57 -14.96
C VAL A 373 -8.47 0.23 -14.22
N GLY A 374 -7.50 -0.14 -13.38
CA GLY A 374 -7.45 -1.34 -12.55
C GLY A 374 -7.23 -2.61 -13.37
N LYS A 375 -7.06 -2.47 -14.69
CA LYS A 375 -7.09 -3.60 -15.63
C LYS A 375 -5.85 -3.67 -16.52
N TYR A 376 -5.04 -2.63 -16.54
CA TYR A 376 -3.79 -2.60 -17.29
C TYR A 376 -2.65 -2.07 -16.42
N TYR A 377 -1.46 -2.61 -16.66
CA TYR A 377 -0.24 -2.31 -15.92
C TYR A 377 0.91 -2.10 -16.91
N ALA A 378 1.69 -1.05 -16.71
CA ALA A 378 2.90 -0.79 -17.48
C ALA A 378 4.06 -0.35 -16.57
N GLU A 379 5.27 -0.66 -16.99
CA GLU A 379 6.52 -0.29 -16.31
C GLU A 379 7.27 0.71 -17.20
N ILE A 380 7.49 1.93 -16.71
CA ILE A 380 8.37 2.92 -17.33
C ILE A 380 9.69 2.90 -16.56
N PRO A 381 10.82 2.47 -17.16
CA PRO A 381 12.11 2.63 -16.52
C PRO A 381 12.46 4.12 -16.46
N VAL A 382 13.01 4.55 -15.33
CA VAL A 382 13.35 5.95 -15.05
C VAL A 382 14.76 6.05 -14.46
N ILE A 383 15.46 7.13 -14.79
CA ILE A 383 16.75 7.48 -14.21
C ILE A 383 16.56 8.78 -13.40
N PRO A 384 16.85 8.77 -12.08
CA PRO A 384 16.92 10.00 -11.29
C PRO A 384 18.03 10.93 -11.81
N GLU A 385 17.75 12.23 -11.88
CA GLU A 385 18.67 13.28 -12.37
C GLU A 385 19.43 14.00 -11.23
#